data_AF-A0A969Q6J1-F1
#
_entry.id   AF-A0A969Q6J1-F1
#
_cell.length_a   1.000
_cell.length_b   1.000
_cell.length_c   1.000
_cell.angle_alpha   90.00
_cell.angle_beta   90.00
_cell.angle_gamma   90.00
#
_symmetry.space_group_name_H-M   'P 1'
#
loop_
_entity.id
_entity.type
_entity.pdbx_description
1 polymer ?
#
loop_
_entity_poly.entity_id
_entity_poly.type
_entity_poly.pdbx_seq_one_letter_code
_entity_poly.pdbx_strand_id
1 'polypeptide(L)'
;MIIEFEVAEALKQIALDEDIKAYVLQHPPLYQPLLHAALRFIGGETLVQCAETAKSLNQQGFAVTIDYMGESTRDTEMAEQATQEFLNVIQAIAEQNLDSSVSLDLSHIGMVINAELGYKNACVLAEAAQKAGLEIMISMEGTDRTSLILETHQRLCETFDNVGITLQAYLHRTPNDLENALQRPGKIRLVKGAYAAPAEVAKSRGAELDESYRHLMERLLTSRHPCSIATHDPALLDLFPLEYAHKSIQEQGIEQDKIEFEMLKGVTPERLLAMRNYGYRTRVYLPYGHEWHLYLCNRLAEYPPNVYQAIIDAVKYKYDR
;
A
#
# COMPACT_ATOMS: atom_id res chain seq x y z
N MET A 1 7.86 4.79 26.08
CA MET A 1 9.05 4.35 25.34
C MET A 1 9.40 2.87 25.55
N ILE A 2 9.82 2.38 26.73
CA ILE A 2 10.15 0.92 26.88
C ILE A 2 8.91 0.04 26.66
N ILE A 3 7.80 0.33 27.34
CA ILE A 3 6.55 -0.46 27.21
C ILE A 3 6.01 -0.42 25.78
N GLU A 4 6.06 0.74 25.10
CA GLU A 4 5.58 0.85 23.71
C GLU A 4 6.41 -0.01 22.76
N PHE A 5 7.74 -0.06 22.97
CA PHE A 5 8.61 -0.95 22.22
C PHE A 5 8.28 -2.42 22.47
N GLU A 6 8.09 -2.83 23.73
CA GLU A 6 7.69 -4.20 24.08
C GLU A 6 6.32 -4.57 23.48
N VAL A 7 5.36 -3.64 23.49
CA VAL A 7 4.04 -3.81 22.85
C VAL A 7 4.18 -3.98 21.35
N ALA A 8 5.02 -3.18 20.69
CA ALA A 8 5.25 -3.29 19.25
C ALA A 8 5.83 -4.65 18.88
N GLU A 9 6.82 -5.15 19.62
CA GLU A 9 7.42 -6.46 19.38
C GLU A 9 6.45 -7.60 19.65
N ALA A 10 5.67 -7.53 20.74
CA ALA A 10 4.62 -8.51 21.03
C ALA A 10 3.56 -8.56 19.91
N LEU A 11 3.11 -7.41 19.40
CA LEU A 11 2.14 -7.35 18.30
C LEU A 11 2.69 -7.93 17.00
N LYS A 12 3.97 -7.72 16.70
CA LYS A 12 4.62 -8.34 15.53
C LYS A 12 4.71 -9.87 15.66
N GLN A 13 4.97 -10.37 16.87
CA GLN A 13 4.96 -11.81 17.13
C GLN A 13 3.56 -12.39 16.95
N ILE A 14 2.54 -11.74 17.53
CA ILE A 14 1.14 -12.13 17.36
C ILE A 14 0.74 -12.13 15.88
N ALA A 15 1.16 -11.11 15.11
CA ALA A 15 0.83 -11.00 13.69
C ALA A 15 1.31 -12.19 12.84
N LEU A 16 2.39 -12.85 13.26
CA LEU A 16 3.02 -13.96 12.54
C LEU A 16 2.66 -15.33 13.13
N ASP A 17 1.90 -15.39 14.22
CA ASP A 17 1.49 -16.63 14.86
C ASP A 17 0.22 -17.18 14.18
N GLU A 18 0.40 -18.22 13.36
CA GLU A 18 -0.69 -18.85 12.60
C GLU A 18 -1.78 -19.45 13.52
N ASP A 19 -1.41 -19.93 14.72
CA ASP A 19 -2.36 -20.51 15.68
C ASP A 19 -3.23 -19.42 16.33
N ILE A 20 -2.61 -18.31 16.77
CA ILE A 20 -3.35 -17.16 17.31
C ILE A 20 -4.27 -16.57 16.24
N LYS A 21 -3.76 -16.39 15.02
CA LYS A 21 -4.56 -15.91 13.89
C LYS A 21 -5.77 -16.82 13.66
N ALA A 22 -5.55 -18.12 13.51
CA ALA A 22 -6.63 -19.08 13.28
C ALA A 22 -7.65 -19.05 14.42
N TYR A 23 -7.20 -18.97 15.67
CA TYR A 23 -8.07 -18.85 16.83
C TYR A 23 -8.91 -17.57 16.77
N VAL A 24 -8.31 -16.40 16.55
CA VAL A 24 -9.06 -15.13 16.43
C VAL A 24 -10.09 -15.17 15.31
N LEU A 25 -9.70 -15.67 14.14
CA LEU A 25 -10.56 -15.69 12.95
C LEU A 25 -11.76 -16.65 13.09
N GLN A 26 -11.63 -17.72 13.89
CA GLN A 26 -12.68 -18.73 14.06
C GLN A 26 -13.56 -18.52 15.30
N HIS A 27 -13.25 -17.56 16.18
CA HIS A 27 -13.98 -17.36 17.44
C HIS A 27 -14.76 -16.04 17.43
N PRO A 28 -16.10 -16.05 17.18
CA PRO A 28 -16.91 -14.84 17.06
C PRO A 28 -16.77 -13.80 18.18
N PRO A 29 -16.62 -14.18 19.47
CA PRO A 29 -16.43 -13.23 20.57
C PRO A 29 -15.12 -12.42 20.49
N LEU A 30 -14.10 -12.93 19.78
CA LEU A 30 -12.85 -12.22 19.51
C LEU A 30 -12.89 -11.55 18.13
N TYR A 31 -13.40 -12.28 17.13
CA TYR A 31 -13.51 -11.82 15.76
C TYR A 31 -14.22 -10.48 15.66
N GLN A 32 -15.45 -10.38 16.17
CA GLN A 32 -16.29 -9.23 15.91
C GLN A 32 -15.75 -7.93 16.53
N PRO A 33 -15.31 -7.91 17.81
CA PRO A 33 -14.67 -6.73 18.37
C PRO A 33 -13.38 -6.34 17.65
N LEU A 34 -12.51 -7.31 17.33
CA LEU A 34 -11.24 -7.02 16.67
C LEU A 34 -11.42 -6.56 15.22
N LEU A 35 -12.40 -7.11 14.51
CA LEU A 35 -12.82 -6.61 13.20
C LEU A 35 -13.24 -5.14 13.29
N HIS A 36 -13.98 -4.72 14.32
CA HIS A 36 -14.37 -3.32 14.47
C HIS A 36 -13.17 -2.39 14.68
N ALA A 37 -12.15 -2.86 15.39
CA ALA A 37 -10.87 -2.15 15.45
C ALA A 37 -10.17 -2.12 14.07
N ALA A 38 -10.20 -3.23 13.32
CA ALA A 38 -9.63 -3.31 11.97
C ALA A 38 -10.33 -2.40 10.97
N LEU A 39 -11.65 -2.23 11.06
CA LEU A 39 -12.47 -1.37 10.18
C LEU A 39 -12.03 0.10 10.20
N ARG A 40 -11.25 0.54 11.19
CA ARG A 40 -10.55 1.83 11.14
C ARG A 40 -9.56 1.90 9.98
N PHE A 41 -8.85 0.82 9.72
CA PHE A 41 -7.72 0.75 8.80
C PHE A 41 -8.02 0.04 7.47
N ILE A 42 -9.12 -0.71 7.37
CA ILE A 42 -9.51 -1.45 6.16
C ILE A 42 -10.82 -0.89 5.55
N GLY A 43 -11.10 -1.23 4.29
CA GLY A 43 -12.31 -0.85 3.56
C GLY A 43 -13.53 -1.71 3.88
N GLY A 44 -13.34 -2.86 4.52
CA GLY A 44 -14.38 -3.82 4.83
C GLY A 44 -13.86 -5.25 4.68
N GLU A 45 -14.74 -6.22 4.86
CA GLU A 45 -14.43 -7.64 4.65
C GLU A 45 -14.81 -8.09 3.24
N THR A 46 -15.77 -7.40 2.63
CA THR A 46 -16.31 -7.72 1.30
C THR A 46 -16.00 -6.60 0.31
N LEU A 47 -15.97 -6.94 -0.97
CA LEU A 47 -15.80 -5.96 -2.04
C LEU A 47 -16.91 -4.90 -2.02
N VAL A 48 -18.15 -5.26 -1.66
CA VAL A 48 -19.27 -4.30 -1.54
C VAL A 48 -18.97 -3.23 -0.48
N GLN A 49 -18.57 -3.65 0.72
CA GLN A 49 -18.20 -2.72 1.79
C GLN A 49 -16.98 -1.86 1.41
N CYS A 50 -15.99 -2.47 0.74
CA CYS A 50 -14.82 -1.76 0.25
C CYS A 50 -15.21 -0.68 -0.77
N ALA A 51 -16.09 -0.99 -1.72
CA ALA A 51 -16.58 -0.04 -2.71
C ALA A 51 -17.40 1.11 -2.08
N GLU A 52 -18.22 0.83 -1.06
CA GLU A 52 -18.92 1.86 -0.29
C GLU A 52 -17.94 2.81 0.43
N THR A 53 -16.91 2.24 1.05
CA THR A 53 -15.85 3.02 1.70
C THR A 53 -15.06 3.85 0.68
N ALA A 54 -14.69 3.27 -0.45
CA ALA A 54 -14.02 3.95 -1.56
C ALA A 54 -14.84 5.14 -2.07
N LYS A 55 -16.14 4.93 -2.29
CA LYS A 55 -17.08 5.98 -2.73
C LYS A 55 -17.16 7.12 -1.71
N SER A 56 -17.21 6.81 -0.41
CA SER A 56 -17.20 7.82 0.65
C SER A 56 -15.92 8.66 0.64
N LEU A 57 -14.75 8.01 0.43
CA LEU A 57 -13.46 8.70 0.31
C LEU A 57 -13.39 9.57 -0.95
N ASN A 58 -13.89 9.07 -2.09
CA ASN A 58 -13.97 9.83 -3.33
C ASN A 58 -14.89 11.05 -3.20
N GLN A 59 -16.03 10.94 -2.51
CA GLN A 59 -16.91 12.07 -2.20
C GLN A 59 -16.24 13.11 -1.31
N GLN A 60 -15.37 12.65 -0.41
CA GLN A 60 -14.50 13.53 0.37
C GLN A 60 -13.36 14.11 -0.46
N GLY A 61 -13.16 13.69 -1.71
CA GLY A 61 -12.16 14.18 -2.65
C GLY A 61 -10.78 13.54 -2.53
N PHE A 62 -10.72 12.33 -1.96
CA PHE A 62 -9.53 11.48 -1.98
C PHE A 62 -9.71 10.37 -3.02
N ALA A 63 -8.70 10.17 -3.87
CA ALA A 63 -8.61 8.94 -4.66
C ALA A 63 -8.34 7.74 -3.72
N VAL A 64 -8.52 6.52 -4.20
CA VAL A 64 -8.16 5.32 -3.42
C VAL A 64 -7.29 4.34 -4.22
N THR A 65 -6.54 3.48 -3.55
CA THR A 65 -6.05 2.26 -4.19
C THR A 65 -6.62 1.09 -3.43
N ILE A 66 -7.41 0.26 -4.11
CA ILE A 66 -8.00 -0.93 -3.49
C ILE A 66 -6.98 -2.06 -3.56
N ASP A 67 -6.84 -2.77 -2.45
CA ASP A 67 -6.00 -3.96 -2.31
C ASP A 67 -6.81 -5.09 -1.68
N TYR A 68 -6.84 -6.25 -2.35
CA TYR A 68 -7.46 -7.45 -1.80
C TYR A 68 -6.42 -8.18 -0.95
N MET A 69 -6.62 -8.13 0.37
CA MET A 69 -5.69 -8.73 1.32
C MET A 69 -5.69 -10.25 1.19
N GLY A 70 -4.50 -10.81 1.06
CA GLY A 70 -4.27 -12.22 1.17
C GLY A 70 -2.81 -12.52 1.47
N GLU A 71 -2.56 -13.77 1.81
CA GLU A 71 -1.20 -14.27 2.02
C GLU A 71 -0.59 -14.70 0.69
N SER A 72 0.72 -14.95 0.71
CA SER A 72 1.40 -15.61 -0.41
C SER A 72 0.72 -16.96 -0.69
N THR A 73 0.14 -17.07 -1.88
CA THR A 73 -0.58 -18.27 -2.29
C THR A 73 0.37 -19.46 -2.38
N ARG A 74 -0.09 -20.62 -1.89
CA ARG A 74 0.71 -21.84 -1.78
C ARG A 74 0.41 -22.86 -2.87
N ASP A 75 -0.68 -22.67 -3.60
CA ASP A 75 -1.09 -23.50 -4.73
C ASP A 75 -1.74 -22.67 -5.85
N THR A 76 -1.80 -23.28 -7.03
CA THR A 76 -2.28 -22.62 -8.26
C THR A 76 -3.75 -22.24 -8.18
N GLU A 77 -4.59 -23.03 -7.49
CA GLU A 77 -6.03 -22.75 -7.37
C GLU A 77 -6.26 -21.48 -6.55
N MET A 78 -5.56 -21.32 -5.42
CA MET A 78 -5.60 -20.09 -4.62
C MET A 78 -5.12 -18.87 -5.42
N ALA A 79 -4.05 -19.02 -6.22
CA ALA A 79 -3.54 -17.94 -7.06
C ALA A 79 -4.56 -17.51 -8.14
N GLU A 80 -5.27 -18.47 -8.74
CA GLU A 80 -6.33 -18.22 -9.70
C GLU A 80 -7.55 -17.55 -9.05
N GLN A 81 -7.94 -17.98 -7.84
CA GLN A 81 -9.01 -17.35 -7.06
C GLN A 81 -8.68 -15.90 -6.69
N ALA A 82 -7.45 -15.64 -6.23
CA ALA A 82 -6.98 -14.29 -5.93
C ALA A 82 -6.98 -13.40 -7.20
N THR A 83 -6.51 -13.94 -8.33
CA THR A 83 -6.55 -13.26 -9.62
C THR A 83 -7.98 -12.92 -10.03
N GLN A 84 -8.91 -13.86 -9.85
CA GLN A 84 -10.33 -13.63 -10.13
C GLN A 84 -10.94 -12.55 -9.22
N GLU A 85 -10.55 -12.48 -7.96
CA GLU A 85 -11.01 -11.43 -7.06
C GLU A 85 -10.46 -10.05 -7.47
N PHE A 86 -9.20 -9.94 -7.90
CA PHE A 86 -8.68 -8.69 -8.47
C PHE A 86 -9.41 -8.28 -9.76
N LEU A 87 -9.85 -9.23 -10.61
CA LEU A 87 -10.72 -8.93 -11.74
C LEU A 87 -12.08 -8.37 -11.29
N ASN A 88 -12.67 -8.94 -10.23
CA ASN A 88 -13.91 -8.42 -9.64
C ASN A 88 -13.71 -6.99 -9.10
N VAL A 89 -12.57 -6.69 -8.47
CA VAL A 89 -12.21 -5.34 -8.02
C VAL A 89 -12.15 -4.36 -9.19
N ILE A 90 -11.43 -4.72 -10.26
CA ILE A 90 -11.32 -3.90 -11.48
C ILE A 90 -12.71 -3.61 -12.06
N GLN A 91 -13.56 -4.63 -12.16
CA GLN A 91 -14.93 -4.48 -12.63
C GLN A 91 -15.76 -3.56 -11.73
N ALA A 92 -15.70 -3.75 -10.41
CA ALA A 92 -16.46 -2.94 -9.45
C ALA A 92 -16.05 -1.45 -9.48
N ILE A 93 -14.74 -1.17 -9.62
CA ILE A 93 -14.23 0.19 -9.79
C ILE A 93 -14.83 0.83 -11.05
N ALA A 94 -14.80 0.12 -12.18
CA ALA A 94 -15.30 0.62 -13.46
C ALA A 94 -16.81 0.85 -13.45
N GLU A 95 -17.60 -0.13 -12.99
CA GLU A 95 -19.06 -0.06 -12.98
C GLU A 95 -19.60 1.05 -12.06
N GLN A 96 -18.91 1.31 -10.95
CA GLN A 96 -19.29 2.33 -9.99
C GLN A 96 -18.59 3.68 -10.23
N ASN A 97 -17.74 3.76 -11.25
CA ASN A 97 -16.94 4.95 -11.60
C ASN A 97 -16.17 5.51 -10.39
N LEU A 98 -15.48 4.64 -9.67
CA LEU A 98 -14.67 5.03 -8.49
C LEU A 98 -13.35 5.63 -8.94
N ASP A 99 -12.90 6.70 -8.30
CA ASP A 99 -11.56 7.24 -8.48
C ASP A 99 -10.56 6.34 -7.73
N SER A 100 -10.19 5.23 -8.38
CA SER A 100 -9.39 4.16 -7.78
C SER A 100 -8.36 3.60 -8.75
N SER A 101 -7.23 3.18 -8.19
CA SER A 101 -6.31 2.20 -8.79
C SER A 101 -6.46 0.85 -8.07
N VAL A 102 -5.77 -0.18 -8.54
CA VAL A 102 -5.66 -1.47 -7.84
C VAL A 102 -4.21 -1.68 -7.42
N SER A 103 -3.96 -2.03 -6.16
CA SER A 103 -2.65 -2.50 -5.69
C SER A 103 -2.69 -4.01 -5.48
N LEU A 104 -1.58 -4.70 -5.75
CA LEU A 104 -1.47 -6.14 -5.55
C LEU A 104 -0.03 -6.56 -5.25
N ASP A 105 0.09 -7.65 -4.50
CA ASP A 105 1.33 -8.40 -4.33
C ASP A 105 1.40 -9.51 -5.39
N LEU A 106 2.54 -9.65 -6.07
CA LEU A 106 2.71 -10.68 -7.09
C LEU A 106 2.71 -12.10 -6.48
N SER A 107 3.12 -12.24 -5.22
CA SER A 107 3.00 -13.52 -4.50
C SER A 107 1.55 -13.94 -4.24
N HIS A 108 0.62 -12.99 -4.14
CA HIS A 108 -0.81 -13.29 -3.96
C HIS A 108 -1.41 -13.91 -5.24
N ILE A 109 -0.80 -13.66 -6.40
CA ILE A 109 -1.25 -14.20 -7.70
C ILE A 109 -0.30 -15.26 -8.28
N GLY A 110 0.52 -15.89 -7.43
CA GLY A 110 1.23 -17.12 -7.77
C GLY A 110 2.70 -16.97 -8.20
N MET A 111 3.30 -15.77 -8.13
CA MET A 111 4.71 -15.56 -8.49
C MET A 111 5.69 -16.46 -7.72
N VAL A 112 5.42 -16.73 -6.43
CA VAL A 112 6.31 -17.54 -5.57
C VAL A 112 6.16 -19.04 -5.87
N ILE A 113 5.01 -19.47 -6.38
CA ILE A 113 4.79 -20.85 -6.84
C ILE A 113 5.54 -21.07 -8.15
N ASN A 114 5.30 -20.17 -9.11
CA ASN A 114 5.92 -20.19 -10.41
C ASN A 114 5.94 -18.76 -10.97
N ALA A 115 7.12 -18.22 -11.24
CA ALA A 115 7.28 -16.86 -11.76
C ALA A 115 6.46 -16.60 -13.03
N GLU A 116 6.36 -17.59 -13.93
CA GLU A 116 5.57 -17.48 -15.16
C GLU A 116 4.06 -17.49 -14.90
N LEU A 117 3.60 -18.21 -13.87
CA LEU A 117 2.19 -18.16 -13.44
C LEU A 117 1.85 -16.76 -12.94
N GLY A 118 2.66 -16.21 -12.02
CA GLY A 118 2.47 -14.85 -11.51
C GLY A 118 2.49 -13.80 -12.61
N TYR A 119 3.42 -13.91 -13.56
CA TYR A 119 3.47 -13.02 -14.74
C TYR A 119 2.21 -13.13 -15.61
N LYS A 120 1.75 -14.34 -15.93
CA LYS A 120 0.53 -14.54 -16.75
C LYS A 120 -0.71 -13.96 -16.09
N ASN A 121 -0.87 -14.20 -14.78
CA ASN A 121 -1.96 -13.63 -14.00
C ASN A 121 -1.88 -12.10 -13.98
N ALA A 122 -0.68 -11.54 -13.80
CA ALA A 122 -0.47 -10.10 -13.86
C ALA A 122 -0.81 -9.50 -15.24
N CYS A 123 -0.51 -10.20 -16.34
CA CYS A 123 -0.90 -9.77 -17.69
C CYS A 123 -2.43 -9.71 -17.84
N VAL A 124 -3.15 -10.73 -17.34
CA VAL A 124 -4.63 -10.75 -17.37
C VAL A 124 -5.21 -9.55 -16.63
N LEU A 125 -4.66 -9.25 -15.44
CA LEU A 125 -5.08 -8.09 -14.65
C LEU A 125 -4.73 -6.77 -15.34
N ALA A 126 -3.51 -6.63 -15.87
CA ALA A 126 -3.06 -5.43 -16.56
C ALA A 126 -3.93 -5.11 -17.78
N GLU A 127 -4.26 -6.12 -18.59
CA GLU A 127 -5.14 -5.98 -19.75
C GLU A 127 -6.57 -5.56 -19.33
N ALA A 128 -7.12 -6.19 -18.29
CA ALA A 128 -8.44 -5.84 -17.78
C ALA A 128 -8.48 -4.40 -17.23
N ALA A 129 -7.47 -4.02 -16.44
CA ALA A 129 -7.34 -2.67 -15.92
C ALA A 129 -7.18 -1.63 -17.05
N GLN A 130 -6.38 -1.93 -18.07
CA GLN A 130 -6.17 -1.02 -19.21
C GLN A 130 -7.47 -0.78 -19.98
N LYS A 131 -8.27 -1.84 -20.22
CA LYS A 131 -9.59 -1.73 -20.86
C LYS A 131 -10.57 -0.89 -20.02
N ALA A 132 -10.44 -0.92 -18.70
CA ALA A 132 -11.23 -0.13 -17.77
C ALA A 132 -10.68 1.30 -17.56
N GLY A 133 -9.54 1.66 -18.15
CA GLY A 133 -8.88 2.95 -17.92
C GLY A 133 -8.26 3.09 -16.52
N LEU A 134 -7.89 1.97 -15.90
CA LEU A 134 -7.36 1.90 -14.54
C LEU A 134 -5.87 1.57 -14.51
N GLU A 135 -5.21 2.03 -13.45
CA GLU A 135 -3.83 1.70 -13.12
C GLU A 135 -3.75 0.50 -12.17
N ILE A 136 -2.76 -0.36 -12.39
CA ILE A 136 -2.30 -1.36 -11.42
C ILE A 136 -1.01 -0.87 -10.78
N MET A 137 -0.89 -0.98 -9.46
CA MET A 137 0.32 -0.74 -8.71
C MET A 137 0.84 -2.04 -8.12
N ILE A 138 1.98 -2.50 -8.62
CA ILE A 138 2.67 -3.66 -8.03
C ILE A 138 3.31 -3.22 -6.71
N SER A 139 2.92 -3.88 -5.63
CA SER A 139 3.49 -3.70 -4.30
C SER A 139 4.85 -4.39 -4.19
N MET A 140 5.71 -3.83 -3.35
CA MET A 140 7.03 -4.41 -3.07
C MET A 140 6.96 -5.21 -1.78
N GLU A 141 7.40 -6.46 -1.86
CA GLU A 141 7.28 -7.45 -0.79
C GLU A 141 8.60 -7.58 0.00
N GLY A 142 8.82 -8.75 0.60
CA GLY A 142 10.08 -9.11 1.26
C GLY A 142 11.29 -9.01 0.33
N THR A 143 12.47 -8.76 0.91
CA THR A 143 13.69 -8.48 0.16
C THR A 143 14.19 -9.64 -0.70
N ASP A 144 13.80 -10.86 -0.35
CA ASP A 144 14.04 -12.09 -1.10
C ASP A 144 13.33 -12.09 -2.47
N ARG A 145 12.28 -11.26 -2.64
CA ARG A 145 11.44 -11.21 -3.85
C ARG A 145 11.71 -9.98 -4.72
N THR A 146 12.46 -8.99 -4.23
CA THR A 146 12.65 -7.70 -4.90
C THR A 146 13.10 -7.83 -6.35
N SER A 147 14.10 -8.68 -6.64
CA SER A 147 14.57 -8.86 -8.02
C SER A 147 13.47 -9.45 -8.92
N LEU A 148 12.79 -10.49 -8.46
CA LEU A 148 11.75 -11.16 -9.24
C LEU A 148 10.55 -10.24 -9.53
N ILE A 149 10.19 -9.40 -8.56
CA ILE A 149 9.15 -8.37 -8.73
C ILE A 149 9.57 -7.35 -9.79
N LEU A 150 10.80 -6.83 -9.71
CA LEU A 150 11.31 -5.82 -10.65
C LEU A 150 11.46 -6.36 -12.09
N GLU A 151 11.86 -7.62 -12.24
CA GLU A 151 11.92 -8.35 -13.52
C GLU A 151 10.52 -8.56 -14.11
N THR A 152 9.57 -9.00 -13.29
CA THR A 152 8.17 -9.19 -13.70
C THR A 152 7.55 -7.86 -14.13
N HIS A 153 7.75 -6.79 -13.35
CA HIS A 153 7.32 -5.44 -13.70
C HIS A 153 7.94 -4.97 -15.03
N GLN A 154 9.25 -5.19 -15.23
CA GLN A 154 9.91 -4.83 -16.48
C GLN A 154 9.24 -5.50 -17.69
N ARG A 155 8.97 -6.79 -17.60
CA ARG A 155 8.33 -7.56 -18.67
C ARG A 155 6.88 -7.16 -18.92
N LEU A 156 6.15 -6.73 -17.87
CA LEU A 156 4.80 -6.17 -18.02
C LEU A 156 4.85 -4.83 -18.78
N CYS A 157 5.80 -3.97 -18.44
CA CYS A 157 5.98 -2.66 -19.09
C CYS A 157 6.35 -2.73 -20.58
N GLU A 158 6.78 -3.89 -21.09
CA GLU A 158 7.00 -4.09 -22.53
C GLU A 158 5.69 -4.08 -23.33
N THR A 159 4.56 -4.36 -22.66
CA THR A 159 3.22 -4.46 -23.29
C THR A 159 2.23 -3.43 -22.72
N PHE A 160 2.33 -3.11 -21.42
CA PHE A 160 1.34 -2.31 -20.69
C PHE A 160 1.97 -1.02 -20.14
N ASP A 161 1.27 0.10 -20.30
CA ASP A 161 1.68 1.42 -19.78
C ASP A 161 0.98 1.80 -18.46
N ASN A 162 -0.05 1.05 -18.07
CA ASN A 162 -0.87 1.26 -16.89
C ASN A 162 -0.42 0.45 -15.66
N VAL A 163 0.77 -0.14 -15.69
CA VAL A 163 1.34 -0.92 -14.58
C VAL A 163 2.47 -0.12 -13.94
N GLY A 164 2.27 0.31 -12.70
CA GLY A 164 3.27 0.97 -11.87
C GLY A 164 3.91 0.03 -10.84
N ILE A 165 4.90 0.55 -10.11
CA ILE A 165 5.73 -0.22 -9.17
C ILE A 165 6.01 0.55 -7.87
N THR A 166 6.07 -0.18 -6.76
CA THR A 166 6.48 0.35 -5.47
C THR A 166 7.99 0.14 -5.25
N LEU A 167 8.69 1.17 -4.76
CA LEU A 167 10.11 1.10 -4.40
C LEU A 167 10.31 1.45 -2.91
N GLN A 168 11.21 0.73 -2.25
CA GLN A 168 11.42 0.83 -0.80
C GLN A 168 12.74 1.57 -0.49
N ALA A 169 12.66 2.74 0.13
CA ALA A 169 13.83 3.59 0.38
C ALA A 169 14.89 2.96 1.29
N TYR A 170 14.53 1.99 2.13
CA TYR A 170 15.46 1.33 3.03
C TYR A 170 16.48 0.41 2.36
N LEU A 171 16.26 -0.09 1.15
CA LEU A 171 17.22 -1.00 0.54
C LEU A 171 18.43 -0.23 0.00
N HIS A 172 19.61 -0.81 0.13
CA HIS A 172 20.84 -0.24 -0.45
C HIS A 172 20.82 -0.22 -1.98
N ARG A 173 20.06 -1.12 -2.61
CA ARG A 173 19.90 -1.24 -4.07
C ARG A 173 18.95 -0.22 -4.71
N THR A 174 18.03 0.37 -3.93
CA THR A 174 16.94 1.20 -4.46
C THR A 174 17.38 2.38 -5.33
N PRO A 175 18.50 3.08 -5.08
CA PRO A 175 18.96 4.13 -5.99
C PRO A 175 19.14 3.65 -7.44
N ASN A 176 19.71 2.46 -7.64
CA ASN A 176 19.87 1.89 -8.99
C ASN A 176 18.54 1.39 -9.54
N ASP A 177 17.71 0.76 -8.71
CA ASP A 177 16.40 0.27 -9.14
C ASP A 177 15.48 1.45 -9.55
N LEU A 178 15.59 2.61 -8.90
CA LEU A 178 14.87 3.83 -9.28
C LEU A 178 15.28 4.32 -10.67
N GLU A 179 16.58 4.41 -10.98
CA GLU A 179 17.02 4.83 -12.31
C GLU A 179 16.52 3.89 -13.41
N ASN A 180 16.47 2.58 -13.14
CA ASN A 180 15.93 1.59 -14.06
C ASN A 180 14.40 1.66 -14.19
N ALA A 181 13.69 2.00 -13.12
CA ALA A 181 12.24 2.16 -13.13
C ALA A 181 11.82 3.40 -13.93
N LEU A 182 12.59 4.49 -13.84
CA LEU A 182 12.34 5.74 -14.58
C LEU A 182 12.42 5.59 -16.11
N GLN A 183 12.97 4.49 -16.63
CA GLN A 183 13.03 4.19 -18.07
C GLN A 183 11.77 3.47 -18.60
N ARG A 184 10.79 3.20 -17.73
CA ARG A 184 9.58 2.43 -18.04
C ARG A 184 8.33 3.30 -17.87
N PRO A 185 7.21 2.98 -18.53
CA PRO A 185 5.93 3.61 -18.23
C PRO A 185 5.41 3.20 -16.83
N GLY A 186 4.27 3.75 -16.45
CA GLY A 186 3.63 3.48 -15.16
C GLY A 186 4.03 4.45 -14.06
N LYS A 187 3.32 4.39 -12.94
CA LYS A 187 3.57 5.24 -11.78
C LYS A 187 4.59 4.61 -10.84
N ILE A 188 5.46 5.42 -10.22
CA ILE A 188 6.37 4.95 -9.16
C ILE A 188 5.83 5.36 -7.79
N ARG A 189 5.55 4.39 -6.93
CA ARG A 189 5.22 4.63 -5.52
C ARG A 189 6.48 4.51 -4.67
N LEU A 190 6.83 5.55 -3.92
CA LEU A 190 7.97 5.54 -3.01
C LEU A 190 7.51 5.36 -1.56
N VAL A 191 7.95 4.27 -0.93
CA VAL A 191 7.70 3.95 0.49
C VAL A 191 9.03 3.87 1.26
N LYS A 192 8.98 3.92 2.60
CA LYS A 192 10.18 3.63 3.41
C LYS A 192 10.62 2.16 3.30
N GLY A 193 9.65 1.24 3.21
CA GLY A 193 9.85 -0.20 3.40
C GLY A 193 9.21 -0.67 4.71
N ALA A 194 8.67 -1.89 4.72
CA ALA A 194 7.87 -2.43 5.83
C ALA A 194 8.44 -3.73 6.43
N TYR A 195 9.28 -4.44 5.68
CA TYR A 195 9.79 -5.76 6.06
C TYR A 195 11.06 -5.66 6.90
N ALA A 196 11.27 -6.63 7.79
CA ALA A 196 12.56 -6.80 8.44
C ALA A 196 13.60 -7.29 7.42
N ALA A 197 14.80 -6.73 7.47
CA ALA A 197 15.90 -7.12 6.61
C ALA A 197 17.23 -6.91 7.36
N PRO A 198 18.26 -7.72 7.07
CA PRO A 198 19.56 -7.57 7.70
C PRO A 198 20.26 -6.29 7.19
N ALA A 199 21.17 -5.74 8.01
CA ALA A 199 21.79 -4.43 7.77
C ALA A 199 22.61 -4.37 6.46
N GLU A 200 23.09 -5.53 6.00
CA GLU A 200 23.82 -5.70 4.75
C GLU A 200 22.94 -5.44 3.52
N VAL A 201 21.62 -5.57 3.66
CA VAL A 201 20.65 -5.40 2.56
C VAL A 201 19.86 -4.11 2.72
N ALA A 202 19.59 -3.69 3.96
CA ALA A 202 18.71 -2.57 4.26
C ALA A 202 19.22 -1.67 5.40
N LYS A 203 18.80 -0.41 5.34
CA LYS A 203 19.01 0.61 6.37
C LYS A 203 18.03 0.38 7.52
N SER A 204 18.53 0.50 8.75
CA SER A 204 17.69 0.53 9.95
C SER A 204 16.80 1.78 9.99
N ARG A 205 15.72 1.74 10.76
CA ARG A 205 14.91 2.93 11.03
C ARG A 205 15.77 4.02 11.70
N GLY A 206 15.69 5.26 11.19
CA GLY A 206 16.43 6.40 11.72
C GLY A 206 16.87 7.36 10.62
N ALA A 207 17.77 8.28 10.96
CA ALA A 207 18.17 9.39 10.11
C ALA A 207 18.74 8.97 8.74
N GLU A 208 19.47 7.85 8.68
CA GLU A 208 20.03 7.33 7.42
C GLU A 208 18.92 6.92 6.43
N LEU A 209 17.89 6.23 6.91
CA LEU A 209 16.72 5.89 6.11
C LEU A 209 15.96 7.16 5.67
N ASP A 210 15.81 8.12 6.57
CA ASP A 210 15.10 9.36 6.26
C ASP A 210 15.84 10.20 5.21
N GLU A 211 17.17 10.23 5.24
CA GLU A 211 18.00 10.83 4.19
C GLU A 211 17.87 10.08 2.87
N SER A 212 17.91 8.74 2.91
CA SER A 212 17.73 7.90 1.71
C SER A 212 16.36 8.14 1.07
N TYR A 213 15.29 8.24 1.87
CA TYR A 213 13.95 8.57 1.37
C TYR A 213 13.93 9.95 0.73
N ARG A 214 14.50 10.97 1.38
CA ARG A 214 14.56 12.34 0.84
C ARG A 214 15.29 12.39 -0.50
N HIS A 215 16.44 11.74 -0.61
CA HIS A 215 17.21 11.71 -1.85
C HIS A 215 16.45 11.04 -3.00
N LEU A 216 15.83 9.88 -2.74
CA LEU A 216 15.02 9.18 -3.74
C LEU A 216 13.78 9.98 -4.14
N MET A 217 13.13 10.63 -3.17
CA MET A 217 11.98 11.49 -3.42
C MET A 217 12.37 12.69 -4.29
N GLU A 218 13.45 13.39 -3.97
CA GLU A 218 13.94 14.51 -4.79
C GLU A 218 14.25 14.07 -6.22
N ARG A 219 14.94 12.93 -6.37
CA ARG A 219 15.25 12.36 -7.68
C ARG A 219 13.99 11.99 -8.48
N LEU A 220 12.99 11.42 -7.81
CA LEU A 220 11.71 11.06 -8.42
C LEU A 220 10.92 12.31 -8.84
N LEU A 221 10.82 13.33 -7.98
CA LEU A 221 10.12 14.57 -8.29
C LEU A 221 10.77 15.34 -9.46
N THR A 222 12.10 15.46 -9.46
CA THR A 222 12.86 16.15 -10.52
C THR A 222 12.80 15.42 -11.86
N SER A 223 12.56 14.11 -11.86
CA SER A 223 12.39 13.31 -13.08
C SER A 223 11.12 13.66 -13.87
N ARG A 224 10.13 14.28 -13.22
CA ARG A 224 8.76 14.52 -13.73
C ARG A 224 8.01 13.24 -14.11
N HIS A 225 8.48 12.10 -13.63
CA HIS A 225 7.79 10.83 -13.78
C HIS A 225 6.58 10.77 -12.85
N PRO A 226 5.43 10.21 -13.27
CA PRO A 226 4.27 10.06 -12.40
C PRO A 226 4.64 9.32 -11.12
N CYS A 227 4.32 9.90 -9.96
CA CYS A 227 4.73 9.34 -8.69
C CYS A 227 3.67 9.43 -7.60
N SER A 228 3.73 8.47 -6.68
CA SER A 228 3.02 8.48 -5.41
C SER A 228 4.03 8.52 -4.26
N ILE A 229 4.02 9.61 -3.48
CA ILE A 229 4.83 9.76 -2.28
C ILE A 229 4.04 9.18 -1.11
N ALA A 230 4.36 7.92 -0.78
CA ALA A 230 3.63 7.14 0.22
C ALA A 230 4.35 7.16 1.58
N THR A 231 3.94 8.10 2.44
CA THR A 231 4.51 8.25 3.79
C THR A 231 3.56 8.98 4.73
N HIS A 232 3.62 8.65 6.02
CA HIS A 232 2.95 9.37 7.10
C HIS A 232 3.90 10.26 7.91
N ASP A 233 5.19 10.27 7.56
CA ASP A 233 6.22 10.88 8.38
C ASP A 233 6.15 12.42 8.32
N PRO A 234 5.90 13.12 9.46
CA PRO A 234 5.98 14.56 9.53
C PRO A 234 7.26 15.15 8.98
N ALA A 235 8.41 14.60 9.35
CA ALA A 235 9.68 15.19 8.96
C ALA A 235 9.85 15.18 7.44
N LEU A 236 9.31 14.17 6.76
CA LEU A 236 9.37 14.07 5.30
C LEU A 236 8.31 14.94 4.61
N LEU A 237 7.16 15.14 5.24
CA LEU A 237 6.01 15.88 4.68
C LEU A 237 6.02 17.38 5.00
N ASP A 238 6.63 17.78 6.12
CA ASP A 238 6.67 19.16 6.58
C ASP A 238 7.90 19.89 6.01
N LEU A 239 9.00 19.16 5.70
CA LEU A 239 10.27 19.75 5.24
C LEU A 239 10.47 19.85 3.71
N PHE A 240 9.69 19.16 2.87
CA PHE A 240 10.03 19.00 1.44
C PHE A 240 8.91 19.32 0.42
N PRO A 241 7.64 18.93 0.64
CA PRO A 241 6.54 19.15 -0.31
C PRO A 241 6.10 20.60 -0.52
N LEU A 242 6.44 21.54 0.36
CA LEU A 242 5.86 22.89 0.29
C LEU A 242 6.81 23.93 -0.28
N GLU A 243 8.10 23.87 0.05
CA GLU A 243 9.09 24.77 -0.53
C GLU A 243 9.69 24.21 -1.82
N TYR A 244 10.09 22.93 -1.85
CA TYR A 244 10.74 22.37 -3.04
C TYR A 244 9.75 22.11 -4.18
N ALA A 245 8.56 21.59 -3.89
CA ALA A 245 7.57 21.42 -4.96
C ALA A 245 7.05 22.78 -5.44
N HIS A 246 6.73 23.78 -4.58
CA HIS A 246 6.37 25.11 -5.08
C HIS A 246 7.49 25.75 -5.91
N LYS A 247 8.75 25.68 -5.42
CA LYS A 247 9.89 26.27 -6.12
C LYS A 247 10.19 25.53 -7.44
N SER A 248 10.15 24.20 -7.46
CA SER A 248 10.37 23.41 -8.68
C SER A 248 9.18 23.47 -9.66
N ILE A 249 7.94 23.62 -9.19
CA ILE A 249 6.77 23.87 -10.04
C ILE A 249 6.91 25.25 -10.70
N GLN A 250 7.30 26.29 -9.96
CA GLN A 250 7.45 27.66 -10.47
C GLN A 250 8.72 27.86 -11.34
N GLU A 251 9.85 27.27 -10.96
CA GLU A 251 11.14 27.46 -11.64
C GLU A 251 11.41 26.40 -12.72
N GLN A 252 10.89 25.18 -12.58
CA GLN A 252 11.18 24.05 -13.48
C GLN A 252 9.93 23.55 -14.24
N GLY A 253 8.72 24.04 -13.96
CA GLY A 253 7.51 23.67 -14.69
C GLY A 253 7.06 22.23 -14.47
N ILE A 254 7.23 21.70 -13.26
CA ILE A 254 6.68 20.39 -12.88
C ILE A 254 5.15 20.51 -12.85
N GLU A 255 4.46 19.63 -13.56
CA GLU A 255 3.00 19.60 -13.57
C GLU A 255 2.52 18.93 -12.27
N GLN A 256 1.71 19.65 -11.48
CA GLN A 256 1.21 19.19 -10.17
C GLN A 256 0.39 17.90 -10.26
N ASP A 257 -0.18 17.59 -11.42
CA ASP A 257 -1.00 16.42 -11.69
C ASP A 257 -0.21 15.10 -11.70
N LYS A 258 1.12 15.15 -11.85
CA LYS A 258 2.01 13.98 -11.81
C LYS A 258 2.46 13.58 -10.40
N ILE A 259 2.16 14.41 -9.40
CA ILE A 259 2.55 14.16 -8.01
C ILE A 259 1.30 13.85 -7.19
N GLU A 260 1.31 12.67 -6.57
CA GLU A 260 0.28 12.21 -5.67
C GLU A 260 0.88 11.93 -4.29
N PHE A 261 0.16 12.29 -3.22
CA PHE A 261 0.49 11.87 -1.86
C PHE A 261 -0.42 10.72 -1.46
N GLU A 262 0.16 9.68 -0.87
CA GLU A 262 -0.57 8.47 -0.53
C GLU A 262 -0.38 8.07 0.94
N MET A 263 -1.47 7.68 1.58
CA MET A 263 -1.50 7.33 2.99
C MET A 263 -2.45 6.16 3.23
N LEU A 264 -2.14 5.37 4.25
CA LEU A 264 -2.97 4.28 4.72
C LEU A 264 -4.27 4.82 5.32
N LYS A 265 -5.39 4.14 5.06
CA LYS A 265 -6.67 4.48 5.69
C LYS A 265 -6.55 4.48 7.22
N GLY A 266 -7.10 5.51 7.85
CA GLY A 266 -7.19 5.60 9.31
C GLY A 266 -5.89 6.00 10.03
N VAL A 267 -4.81 6.25 9.30
CA VAL A 267 -3.52 6.70 9.86
C VAL A 267 -3.29 8.17 9.47
N THR A 268 -3.28 9.05 10.47
CA THR A 268 -3.04 10.50 10.32
C THR A 268 -3.80 11.18 9.15
N PRO A 269 -5.13 10.98 9.02
CA PRO A 269 -5.91 11.49 7.90
C PRO A 269 -5.84 13.02 7.72
N GLU A 270 -5.60 13.76 8.81
CA GLU A 270 -5.39 15.21 8.80
C GLU A 270 -4.18 15.63 7.95
N ARG A 271 -3.14 14.80 7.85
CA ARG A 271 -1.96 15.08 7.01
C ARG A 271 -2.27 14.95 5.53
N LEU A 272 -3.02 13.91 5.15
CA LEU A 272 -3.46 13.74 3.77
C LEU A 272 -4.38 14.90 3.37
N LEU A 273 -5.30 15.30 4.26
CA LEU A 273 -6.14 16.47 4.05
C LEU A 273 -5.32 17.75 3.87
N ALA A 274 -4.24 17.93 4.65
CA ALA A 274 -3.35 19.07 4.48
C ALA A 274 -2.71 19.08 3.08
N MET A 275 -2.19 17.96 2.58
CA MET A 275 -1.61 17.87 1.22
C MET A 275 -2.64 18.22 0.14
N ARG A 276 -3.88 17.78 0.31
CA ARG A 276 -4.97 18.15 -0.59
C ARG A 276 -5.29 19.64 -0.55
N ASN A 277 -5.29 20.26 0.62
CA ASN A 277 -5.51 21.71 0.76
C ASN A 277 -4.40 22.54 0.11
N TYR A 278 -3.21 21.95 -0.06
CA TYR A 278 -2.13 22.53 -0.88
C TYR A 278 -2.28 22.32 -2.39
N GLY A 279 -3.36 21.67 -2.84
CA GLY A 279 -3.69 21.46 -4.25
C GLY A 279 -3.16 20.15 -4.84
N TYR A 280 -2.52 19.29 -4.05
CA TYR A 280 -2.01 18.01 -4.55
C TYR A 280 -3.11 16.97 -4.69
N ARG A 281 -2.91 16.05 -5.64
CA ARG A 281 -3.68 14.81 -5.70
C ARG A 281 -3.34 13.96 -4.47
N THR A 282 -4.36 13.36 -3.87
CA THR A 282 -4.22 12.58 -2.65
C THR A 282 -4.95 11.25 -2.78
N ARG A 283 -4.31 10.18 -2.30
CA ARG A 283 -4.80 8.81 -2.40
C ARG A 283 -4.78 8.11 -1.04
N VAL A 284 -5.83 7.34 -0.77
CA VAL A 284 -5.91 6.46 0.39
C VAL A 284 -5.64 5.01 -0.02
N TYR A 285 -4.67 4.36 0.61
CA TYR A 285 -4.48 2.92 0.49
C TYR A 285 -5.58 2.20 1.28
N LEU A 286 -6.39 1.41 0.58
CA LEU A 286 -7.64 0.83 1.07
C LEU A 286 -7.63 -0.69 0.92
N PRO A 287 -7.02 -1.41 1.87
CA PRO A 287 -7.05 -2.86 1.88
C PRO A 287 -8.42 -3.36 2.35
N TYR A 288 -8.87 -4.51 1.85
CA TYR A 288 -10.09 -5.16 2.31
C TYR A 288 -9.94 -6.69 2.27
N GLY A 289 -10.86 -7.40 2.93
CA GLY A 289 -10.90 -8.85 2.94
C GLY A 289 -10.90 -9.44 4.34
N HIS A 290 -10.98 -10.77 4.41
CA HIS A 290 -11.05 -11.52 5.67
C HIS A 290 -9.68 -11.67 6.35
N GLU A 291 -8.59 -11.43 5.64
CA GLU A 291 -7.20 -11.58 6.11
C GLU A 291 -6.69 -10.33 6.88
N TRP A 292 -7.57 -9.67 7.64
CA TRP A 292 -7.28 -8.39 8.30
C TRP A 292 -6.44 -8.50 9.57
N HIS A 293 -6.25 -9.69 10.14
CA HIS A 293 -5.60 -9.89 11.44
C HIS A 293 -4.16 -9.36 11.46
N LEU A 294 -3.32 -9.84 10.53
CA LEU A 294 -1.93 -9.42 10.40
C LEU A 294 -1.83 -7.92 10.15
N TYR A 295 -2.73 -7.38 9.32
CA TYR A 295 -2.77 -5.95 9.00
C TYR A 295 -3.08 -5.09 10.24
N LEU A 296 -4.11 -5.47 11.03
CA LEU A 296 -4.43 -4.80 12.29
C LEU A 296 -3.24 -4.82 13.25
N CYS A 297 -2.64 -5.99 13.48
CA CYS A 297 -1.49 -6.11 14.39
C CYS A 297 -0.33 -5.22 13.96
N ASN A 298 -0.02 -5.15 12.67
CA ASN A 298 1.02 -4.25 12.14
C ASN A 298 0.68 -2.77 12.35
N ARG A 299 -0.57 -2.35 12.11
CA ARG A 299 -1.02 -0.96 12.34
C ARG A 299 -0.95 -0.55 13.82
N LEU A 300 -1.19 -1.50 14.72
CA LEU A 300 -1.00 -1.27 16.16
C LEU A 300 0.48 -1.26 16.55
N ALA A 301 1.30 -2.12 15.96
CA ALA A 301 2.73 -2.21 16.27
C ALA A 301 3.52 -0.98 15.80
N GLU A 302 3.14 -0.38 14.67
CA GLU A 302 3.80 0.81 14.13
C GLU A 302 3.57 2.07 14.99
N TYR A 303 2.43 2.14 15.66
CA TYR A 303 2.13 3.20 16.63
C TYR A 303 1.37 2.61 17.82
N PRO A 304 2.08 2.06 18.82
CA PRO A 304 1.49 1.37 19.97
C PRO A 304 0.36 2.11 20.71
N PRO A 305 0.34 3.45 20.80
CA PRO A 305 -0.82 4.15 21.37
C PRO A 305 -2.16 3.88 20.66
N ASN A 306 -2.16 3.40 19.41
CA ASN A 306 -3.38 2.97 18.72
C ASN A 306 -4.09 1.81 19.42
N VAL A 307 -3.43 1.05 20.30
CA VAL A 307 -4.06 -0.03 21.08
C VAL A 307 -5.23 0.50 21.93
N TYR A 308 -5.09 1.68 22.54
CA TYR A 308 -6.18 2.27 23.32
C TYR A 308 -7.41 2.53 22.46
N GLN A 309 -7.19 3.04 21.25
CA GLN A 309 -8.26 3.33 20.32
C GLN A 309 -8.89 2.06 19.75
N ALA A 310 -8.10 1.02 19.47
CA ALA A 310 -8.60 -0.28 19.06
C ALA A 310 -9.52 -0.91 20.12
N ILE A 311 -9.19 -0.78 21.41
CA ILE A 311 -10.06 -1.26 22.50
C ILE A 311 -11.39 -0.48 22.52
N ILE A 312 -11.34 0.85 22.34
CA ILE A 312 -12.55 1.68 22.25
C ILE A 312 -13.42 1.23 21.07
N ASP A 313 -12.82 1.07 19.89
CA ASP A 313 -13.52 0.67 18.66
C ASP A 313 -14.12 -0.73 18.80
N ALA A 314 -13.40 -1.67 19.42
CA ALA A 314 -13.83 -3.04 19.65
C ALA A 314 -15.07 -3.13 20.56
N VAL A 315 -15.19 -2.23 21.54
CA VAL A 315 -16.34 -2.20 22.45
C VAL A 315 -17.55 -1.49 21.84
N LYS A 316 -17.33 -0.47 21.01
CA LYS A 316 -18.39 0.27 20.32
C LYS A 316 -19.29 -0.61 19.46
N TYR A 317 -18.75 -1.71 18.92
CA TYR A 317 -19.55 -2.70 18.19
C TYR A 317 -20.83 -3.16 18.91
N LYS A 318 -20.80 -3.22 20.25
CA LYS A 318 -21.96 -3.66 21.04
C LYS A 318 -23.09 -2.63 21.07
N TYR A 319 -22.81 -1.38 20.75
CA TYR A 319 -23.74 -0.25 20.84
C TYR A 319 -24.20 0.26 19.48
N ASP A 320 -23.52 -0.11 18.39
CA ASP A 320 -23.91 0.20 17.00
C ASP A 320 -24.88 -0.86 16.40
N ARG A 321 -25.46 -1.72 17.24
CA ARG A 321 -26.49 -2.72 16.87
C ARG A 321 -27.89 -2.28 17.25
#